data_AF-K9G2G0-F1
#
_entry.id   AF-K9G2G0-F1
#
_cell.length_a   1.000
_cell.length_b   1.000
_cell.length_c   1.000
_cell.angle_alpha   90.00
_cell.angle_beta   90.00
_cell.angle_gamma   90.00
#
_symmetry.space_group_name_H-M   'P 1'
#
loop_
_entity.id
_entity.type
_entity.pdbx_description
1 polymer ?
#
loop_
_entity_poly.entity_id
_entity_poly.type
_entity_poly.pdbx_seq_one_letter_code
_entity_poly.pdbx_strand_id
1 'polypeptide(L)'
;MLPSLQRYLPRLGRRWKPLDFSNPNFVRKPGSEKIEEESILDYVASQFYPTRIGEIIKGRYQVVVGKLGFGTTSTAWLARDIE
;
A
#
# COMPACT_ATOMS: atom_id res chain seq x y z
N MET A 1 -22.80 11.41 23.56
CA MET A 1 -21.83 10.72 22.68
C MET A 1 -20.54 11.52 22.68
N LEU A 2 -19.54 11.12 23.46
CA LEU A 2 -18.25 11.81 23.50
C LEU A 2 -17.48 11.49 22.21
N PRO A 3 -17.12 12.48 21.38
CA PRO A 3 -16.23 12.23 20.26
C PRO A 3 -14.89 11.75 20.83
N SER A 4 -14.39 10.64 20.29
CA SER A 4 -13.14 10.02 20.70
C SER A 4 -11.99 11.03 20.60
N LEU A 5 -11.55 11.52 21.77
CA LEU A 5 -10.40 12.41 21.96
C LEU A 5 -9.09 11.88 21.33
N GLN A 6 -9.06 10.61 20.91
CA GLN A 6 -7.96 9.99 20.16
C GLN A 6 -7.68 10.64 18.80
N ARG A 7 -8.59 11.43 18.21
CA ARG A 7 -8.34 12.12 16.93
C ARG A 7 -7.63 13.47 17.05
N TYR A 8 -7.59 14.06 18.25
CA TYR A 8 -7.07 15.42 18.46
C TYR A 8 -5.74 15.48 19.21
N LEU A 9 -5.24 14.35 19.70
CA LEU A 9 -3.85 14.29 20.12
C LEU A 9 -3.00 14.32 18.85
N PRO A 10 -2.15 15.35 18.63
CA PRO A 10 -1.08 15.19 17.66
C PRO A 10 -0.35 13.94 18.12
N ARG A 11 -0.27 12.92 17.25
CA ARG A 11 0.54 11.75 17.58
C ARG A 11 1.89 12.33 17.94
N LEU A 12 2.31 12.19 19.21
CA LEU A 12 3.67 12.44 19.69
C LEU A 12 4.60 11.38 19.07
N GLY A 13 4.48 11.21 17.77
CA GLY A 13 4.69 10.00 17.02
C GLY A 13 5.74 10.32 15.99
N ARG A 14 6.99 10.15 16.42
CA ARG A 14 8.12 9.73 15.60
C ARG A 14 7.86 9.87 14.09
N ARG A 15 8.23 11.02 13.51
CA ARG A 15 8.18 11.20 12.05
C ARG A 15 9.01 10.10 11.40
N TRP A 16 8.35 9.12 10.79
CA TRP A 16 9.03 7.95 10.31
C TRP A 16 9.74 8.28 8.99
N LYS A 17 11.07 8.27 8.98
CA LYS A 17 11.87 8.46 7.75
C LYS A 17 11.47 7.42 6.70
N PRO A 18 11.15 7.79 5.44
CA PRO A 18 10.77 6.85 4.39
C PRO A 18 11.70 5.64 4.37
N LEU A 19 11.12 4.44 4.36
CA LEU A 19 11.91 3.21 4.25
C LEU A 19 12.54 3.15 2.88
N ASP A 20 13.80 2.71 2.86
CA ASP A 20 14.52 2.45 1.63
C ASP A 20 14.24 1.00 1.19
N PHE A 21 13.66 0.85 0.00
CA PHE A 21 13.39 -0.42 -0.65
C PHE A 21 14.42 -0.74 -1.75
N SER A 22 15.56 -0.04 -1.76
CA SER A 22 16.69 -0.28 -2.68
C SER A 22 17.31 -1.67 -2.51
N ASN A 23 17.06 -2.36 -1.39
CA ASN A 23 17.56 -3.71 -1.13
C ASN A 23 16.99 -4.69 -2.18
N PRO A 24 17.81 -5.27 -3.06
CA PRO A 24 17.35 -6.18 -4.11
C PRO A 24 17.03 -7.59 -3.60
N ASN A 25 17.29 -7.91 -2.32
CA ASN A 25 17.18 -9.26 -1.77
C ASN A 25 15.74 -9.73 -1.49
N PHE A 26 14.73 -9.10 -2.09
CA PHE A 26 13.36 -9.62 -2.06
C PHE A 26 13.10 -10.48 -3.30
N VAL A 27 12.40 -11.59 -3.10
CA VAL A 27 11.97 -12.45 -4.20
C VAL A 27 10.98 -11.67 -5.07
N ARG A 28 11.42 -11.25 -6.25
CA ARG A 28 10.55 -10.64 -7.26
C ARG A 28 9.82 -11.73 -8.00
N LYS A 29 8.49 -11.70 -7.96
CA LYS A 29 7.70 -12.52 -8.86
C LYS A 29 7.95 -12.07 -10.31
N PRO A 30 8.20 -12.98 -11.25
CA PRO A 30 8.37 -12.63 -12.64
C PRO A 30 7.07 -11.99 -13.17
N GLY A 31 7.18 -10.91 -13.94
CA GLY A 31 6.01 -10.17 -14.44
C GLY A 31 5.13 -10.95 -15.44
N SER A 32 5.49 -12.19 -15.77
CA SER A 32 4.70 -13.13 -16.55
C SER A 32 3.75 -13.99 -15.69
N GLU A 33 3.96 -14.01 -14.38
CA GLU A 33 3.08 -14.71 -13.44
C GLU A 33 1.88 -13.83 -13.14
N LYS A 34 0.68 -14.32 -13.44
CA LYS A 34 -0.55 -13.60 -13.14
C LYS A 34 -0.67 -13.39 -11.65
N ILE A 35 -0.90 -12.16 -11.22
CA ILE A 35 -1.31 -11.88 -9.84
C ILE A 35 -2.74 -12.39 -9.61
N GLU A 36 -3.13 -12.56 -8.36
CA GLU A 36 -4.42 -13.16 -8.00
C GLU A 36 -5.62 -12.45 -8.67
N GLU A 37 -5.57 -11.11 -8.83
CA GLU A 37 -6.59 -10.33 -9.55
C GLU A 37 -6.70 -10.68 -11.03
N GLU A 38 -5.57 -10.99 -11.68
CA GLU A 38 -5.49 -11.32 -13.12
C GLU A 38 -6.08 -12.68 -13.46
N SER A 39 -6.50 -13.44 -12.45
CA SER A 39 -7.27 -14.68 -12.59
C SER A 39 -8.78 -14.43 -12.77
N ILE A 40 -9.26 -13.21 -12.50
CA ILE A 40 -10.68 -12.84 -12.63
C ILE A 40 -10.99 -12.62 -14.12
N LEU A 41 -12.10 -13.21 -14.60
CA LEU A 41 -12.51 -13.19 -16.01
C LEU A 41 -12.67 -11.77 -16.59
N ASP A 42 -13.02 -10.79 -15.76
CA ASP A 42 -13.24 -9.39 -16.15
C ASP A 42 -12.14 -8.44 -15.65
N TYR A 43 -10.95 -8.98 -15.31
CA TYR A 43 -9.85 -8.12 -14.89
C TYR A 43 -9.33 -7.27 -16.06
N VAL A 44 -9.40 -5.95 -15.88
CA VAL A 44 -8.80 -4.98 -16.78
C VAL A 44 -7.78 -4.15 -16.00
N ALA A 45 -6.50 -4.36 -16.26
CA ALA A 45 -5.41 -3.68 -15.54
C ALA A 45 -5.53 -2.15 -15.53
N SER A 46 -6.09 -1.55 -16.60
CA SER A 46 -6.29 -0.09 -16.68
C SER A 46 -7.34 0.46 -15.74
N GLN A 47 -8.17 -0.39 -15.12
CA GLN A 47 -9.15 0.02 -14.10
C GLN A 47 -8.52 0.10 -12.70
N PHE A 48 -7.32 -0.45 -12.52
CA PHE A 48 -6.63 -0.48 -11.23
C PHE A 48 -5.46 0.50 -11.21
N TYR A 49 -5.15 0.99 -10.01
CA TYR A 49 -3.96 1.80 -9.81
C TYR A 49 -2.72 0.89 -9.67
N PRO A 50 -1.65 1.10 -10.47
CA PRO A 50 -0.46 0.25 -10.43
C PRO A 50 0.45 0.59 -9.24
N THR A 51 0.01 0.24 -8.04
CA THR A 51 0.73 0.50 -6.78
C THR A 51 2.07 -0.21 -6.74
N ARG A 52 3.13 0.48 -6.31
CA ARG A 52 4.47 -0.12 -6.09
C ARG A 52 4.87 -0.09 -4.61
N ILE A 53 5.59 -1.11 -4.16
CA ILE A 53 6.20 -1.10 -2.83
C ILE A 53 7.21 0.04 -2.75
N GLY A 54 7.14 0.83 -1.67
CA GLY A 54 7.95 2.04 -1.48
C GLY A 54 7.37 3.32 -2.06
N GLU A 55 6.29 3.24 -2.83
CA GLU A 55 5.57 4.41 -3.34
C GLU A 55 5.00 5.25 -2.19
N ILE A 56 5.09 6.57 -2.33
CA ILE A 56 4.52 7.52 -1.38
C ILE A 56 3.29 8.17 -2.01
N ILE A 57 2.12 7.74 -1.56
CA ILE A 57 0.82 8.26 -2.01
C ILE A 57 0.52 9.54 -1.23
N LYS A 58 0.18 10.61 -1.96
CA LYS A 58 -0.14 11.94 -1.43
C LYS A 58 0.95 12.53 -0.51
N GLY A 59 2.22 12.14 -0.70
CA GLY A 59 3.33 12.62 0.14
C GLY A 59 3.32 12.15 1.60
N ARG A 60 2.38 11.26 1.97
CA ARG A 60 2.07 10.91 3.36
C ARG A 60 2.04 9.41 3.62
N TYR A 61 1.51 8.62 2.69
CA TYR A 61 1.32 7.19 2.90
C TYR A 61 2.35 6.43 2.09
N GLN A 62 3.37 5.90 2.76
CA GLN A 62 4.35 5.03 2.12
C GLN A 62 3.84 3.58 2.12
N VAL A 63 3.79 2.91 0.98
CA VAL A 63 3.41 1.49 0.87
C VAL A 63 4.56 0.59 1.35
N VAL A 64 4.35 -0.27 2.35
CA VAL A 64 5.46 -0.91 3.10
C VAL A 64 5.60 -2.42 2.93
N VAL A 65 4.54 -3.19 3.18
CA VAL A 65 4.69 -4.64 3.47
C VAL A 65 4.10 -5.52 2.38
N GLY A 66 3.28 -4.97 1.48
CA GLY A 66 2.69 -5.69 0.36
C GLY A 66 1.17 -5.50 0.28
N LYS A 67 0.56 -6.23 -0.65
CA LYS A 67 -0.89 -6.25 -0.84
C LYS A 67 -1.53 -7.06 0.29
N LEU A 68 -2.48 -6.45 1.00
CA LEU A 68 -3.25 -7.09 2.07
C LEU A 68 -4.39 -7.94 1.53
N GLY A 69 -4.90 -7.58 0.36
CA GLY A 69 -6.00 -8.28 -0.27
C GLY A 69 -6.52 -7.55 -1.50
N PHE A 70 -7.48 -8.16 -2.16
CA PHE A 70 -8.10 -7.63 -3.36
C PHE A 70 -9.57 -8.06 -3.40
N GLY A 71 -10.40 -7.21 -4.00
CA GLY A 71 -11.75 -7.54 -4.41
C GLY A 71 -11.91 -7.29 -5.90
N THR A 72 -13.13 -7.44 -6.41
CA THR A 72 -13.44 -7.31 -7.85
C THR A 72 -13.05 -5.94 -8.43
N THR A 73 -13.07 -4.88 -7.62
CA THR A 73 -12.83 -3.49 -8.06
C THR A 73 -11.85 -2.72 -7.18
N SER A 74 -11.18 -3.38 -6.22
CA SER A 74 -10.30 -2.69 -5.28
C SER A 74 -9.14 -3.55 -4.82
N THR A 75 -8.02 -2.91 -4.50
CA THR A 75 -6.84 -3.54 -3.89
C THR A 75 -6.52 -2.85 -2.58
N ALA A 76 -6.29 -3.63 -1.54
CA ALA A 76 -5.88 -3.13 -0.23
C ALA A 76 -4.37 -3.30 -0.06
N TRP A 77 -3.69 -2.23 0.37
CA TRP A 77 -2.24 -2.22 0.58
C TRP A 77 -1.92 -1.76 1.99
N LEU A 78 -0.92 -2.37 2.62
CA LEU A 78 -0.43 -1.88 3.91
C LEU A 78 0.49 -0.68 3.67
N ALA A 79 0.05 0.48 4.14
CA ALA A 79 0.82 1.71 4.12
C ALA A 79 1.09 2.22 5.53
N ARG A 80 2.22 2.90 5.68
CA ARG A 80 2.58 3.65 6.89
C ARG A 80 2.39 5.14 6.65
N ASP A 81 1.95 5.83 7.69
CA ASP A 81 1.92 7.29 7.74
C ASP A 81 3.33 7.82 8.03
N ILE A 82 3.85 8.71 7.18
CA ILE A 82 5.16 9.36 7.33
C ILE A 82 5.06 10.86 7.65
N GLU A 83 3.83 11.38 7.77
CA GLU A 83 3.57 12.76 8.19
C GLU A 83 3.55 12.90 9.73
#